data_AF-A0A1Z5KXS4-F1
#
_entry.id   AF-A0A1Z5KXS4-F1
#
_cell.length_a   1.000
_cell.length_b   1.000
_cell.length_c   1.000
_cell.angle_alpha   90.00
_cell.angle_beta   90.00
_cell.angle_gamma   90.00
#
_symmetry.space_group_name_H-M   'P 1'
#
loop_
_entity.id
_entity.type
_entity.pdbx_description
1 polymer ?
#
loop_
_entity_poly.entity_id
_entity_poly.type
_entity_poly.pdbx_seq_one_letter_code
_entity_poly.pdbx_strand_id
1 'polypeptide(L)'
;MSNKISTRTRAVRTTQPYSPDVKLPVRQKKKRYRKAEPKLKLCAQCGKTSRVPHKLVCPTCTEECADPEFQANIKQAQLEQKKRYLDEAQTFAGDLAKSINNPGAERLYCPAFRTPHGGCGCMQKYLVGTDDDIHNRARMLLQLLQEAKRLAQQKCYNWSDAKCHRGMHSVGLGNGQKRSSSFELFVAEHRPQLRNLQLCERATQRVLFYSNNFLHRVLKTEPNKGQRIKRTKGKAALGLLRPLEDLASKSCCRQHCTSLALRFGMLVQQWRDRSQMGQTETRRVLAEMLTPCAATATNCYKFISWVTGCSFTTISKVSRQMQETGGDRDPPEHGLKKLFQSKNLPQKGDE
;
A
#
# COMPACT_ATOMS: atom_id res chain seq x y z
N MET A 1 30.51 63.98 -18.01
CA MET A 1 29.21 63.45 -17.56
C MET A 1 29.28 61.92 -17.63
N SER A 2 29.57 61.27 -16.50
CA SER A 2 29.80 59.82 -16.44
C SER A 2 28.60 59.12 -15.82
N ASN A 3 27.84 58.39 -16.63
CA ASN A 3 26.68 57.61 -16.18
C ASN A 3 27.15 56.30 -15.55
N LYS A 4 26.94 56.16 -14.23
CA LYS A 4 27.14 54.90 -13.49
C LYS A 4 25.89 54.03 -13.62
N ILE A 5 26.03 52.89 -14.30
CA ILE A 5 24.99 51.84 -14.36
C ILE A 5 25.05 51.03 -13.06
N SER A 6 23.97 51.04 -12.28
CA SER A 6 23.81 50.28 -11.05
C SER A 6 23.21 48.90 -11.35
N THR A 7 24.00 47.85 -11.21
CA THR A 7 23.54 46.45 -11.29
C THR A 7 23.08 45.98 -9.92
N ARG A 8 21.75 46.01 -9.68
CA ARG A 8 21.13 45.33 -8.53
C ARG A 8 20.96 43.84 -8.83
N THR A 9 21.84 43.01 -8.28
CA THR A 9 21.67 41.56 -8.20
C THR A 9 20.58 41.21 -7.19
N ARG A 10 19.45 40.67 -7.67
CA ARG A 10 18.36 40.17 -6.84
C ARG A 10 18.72 38.76 -6.33
N ALA A 11 19.03 38.64 -5.05
CA ALA A 11 19.24 37.34 -4.43
C ALA A 11 17.95 36.51 -4.46
N VAL A 12 17.99 35.37 -5.15
CA VAL A 12 16.92 34.37 -5.16
C VAL A 12 16.93 33.66 -3.81
N ARG A 13 15.88 33.85 -3.01
CA ARG A 13 15.68 33.07 -1.78
C ARG A 13 15.48 31.61 -2.14
N THR A 14 16.43 30.78 -1.73
CA THR A 14 16.35 29.32 -1.73
C THR A 14 15.16 28.89 -0.86
N THR A 15 14.13 28.33 -1.50
CA THR A 15 13.02 27.66 -0.81
C THR A 15 13.56 26.44 -0.08
N GLN A 16 13.45 26.42 1.26
CA GLN A 16 13.82 25.26 2.06
C GLN A 16 12.95 24.04 1.68
N PRO A 17 13.55 22.83 1.61
CA PRO A 17 12.79 21.60 1.42
C PRO A 17 11.96 21.29 2.68
N TYR A 18 10.66 21.08 2.44
CA TYR A 18 9.65 20.68 3.40
C TYR A 18 10.07 19.43 4.20
N SER A 19 10.28 19.57 5.50
CA SER A 19 10.60 18.48 6.43
C SER A 19 9.29 17.83 6.94
N PRO A 20 9.09 16.51 6.80
CA PRO A 20 7.81 15.86 7.10
C PRO A 20 7.54 15.57 8.58
N ASP A 21 8.34 16.09 9.51
CA ASP A 21 8.28 15.72 10.94
C ASP A 21 7.75 16.81 11.89
N VAL A 22 6.75 17.59 11.47
CA VAL A 22 5.97 18.43 12.41
C VAL A 22 4.71 17.68 12.86
N LYS A 23 4.79 17.04 14.03
CA LYS A 23 3.62 16.50 14.74
C LYS A 23 2.83 17.65 15.37
N LEU A 24 1.76 18.09 14.72
CA LEU A 24 0.78 18.98 15.34
C LEU A 24 -0.09 18.19 16.35
N PRO A 25 -0.22 18.64 17.60
CA PRO A 25 -1.08 17.96 18.58
C PRO A 25 -2.53 18.40 18.38
N VAL A 26 -3.31 17.63 17.61
CA VAL A 26 -4.77 17.78 17.61
C VAL A 26 -5.35 17.02 18.80
N ARG A 27 -5.63 17.73 19.90
CA ARG A 27 -6.42 17.22 21.03
C ARG A 27 -7.87 17.00 20.56
N GLN A 28 -8.18 15.81 20.05
CA GLN A 28 -9.56 15.38 19.89
C GLN A 28 -10.10 14.85 21.24
N LYS A 29 -11.17 15.47 21.75
CA LYS A 29 -11.94 14.97 22.90
C LYS A 29 -12.49 13.58 22.57
N LYS A 30 -11.84 12.53 23.06
CA LYS A 30 -12.35 11.15 23.01
C LYS A 30 -13.61 11.05 23.86
N LYS A 31 -14.78 10.88 23.23
CA LYS A 31 -15.97 10.32 23.90
C LYS A 31 -15.59 8.95 24.46
N ARG A 32 -15.59 8.83 25.80
CA ARG A 32 -15.40 7.56 26.50
C ARG A 32 -16.65 6.69 26.27
N TYR A 33 -16.62 5.83 25.25
CA TYR A 33 -17.49 4.66 25.23
C TYR A 33 -17.11 3.78 26.42
N ARG A 34 -18.02 3.62 27.39
CA ARG A 34 -17.92 2.60 28.43
C ARG A 34 -17.88 1.25 27.70
N LYS A 35 -16.70 0.64 27.58
CA LYS A 35 -16.57 -0.72 27.06
C LYS A 35 -17.19 -1.66 28.08
N ALA A 36 -18.21 -2.41 27.67
CA ALA A 36 -18.67 -3.58 28.42
C ALA A 36 -17.46 -4.47 28.73
N GLU A 37 -17.35 -4.96 29.97
CA GLU A 37 -16.24 -5.81 30.36
C GLU A 37 -16.16 -7.04 29.45
N PRO A 38 -14.98 -7.37 28.90
CA PRO A 38 -14.84 -8.51 28.01
C PRO A 38 -15.09 -9.79 28.81
N LYS A 39 -16.14 -10.53 28.44
CA LYS A 39 -16.46 -11.85 29.00
C LYS A 39 -15.21 -12.74 28.93
N LEU A 40 -14.82 -13.30 30.08
CA LEU A 40 -13.73 -14.27 30.21
C LEU A 40 -14.08 -15.52 29.38
N LYS A 41 -13.18 -15.92 28.47
CA LYS A 41 -13.26 -17.22 27.78
C LYS A 41 -12.17 -18.15 28.31
N LEU A 42 -12.52 -19.43 28.47
CA LEU A 42 -11.59 -20.52 28.80
C LEU A 42 -10.79 -20.86 27.52
N CYS A 43 -9.47 -21.05 27.60
CA CYS A 43 -8.75 -21.62 26.45
C CYS A 43 -9.13 -23.10 26.32
N ALA A 44 -9.52 -23.51 25.11
CA ALA A 44 -9.93 -24.88 24.79
C ALA A 44 -8.86 -25.94 25.11
N GLN A 45 -7.57 -25.58 25.05
CA GLN A 45 -6.48 -26.54 25.26
C GLN A 45 -6.08 -26.72 26.73
N CYS A 46 -6.07 -25.66 27.53
CA CYS A 46 -5.56 -25.72 28.91
C CYS A 46 -6.63 -25.44 29.99
N GLY A 47 -7.87 -25.16 29.59
CA GLY A 47 -8.97 -24.88 30.51
C GLY A 47 -8.80 -23.62 31.37
N LYS A 48 -7.76 -22.79 31.15
CA LYS A 48 -7.52 -21.58 31.95
C LYS A 48 -8.25 -20.38 31.36
N THR A 49 -8.93 -19.62 32.23
CA THR A 49 -9.61 -18.37 31.87
C THR A 49 -8.62 -17.27 31.55
N SER A 50 -8.68 -16.70 30.34
CA SER A 50 -7.81 -15.60 29.92
C SER A 50 -8.61 -14.32 29.65
N ARG A 51 -8.22 -13.21 30.28
CA ARG A 51 -8.76 -11.86 30.03
C ARG A 51 -8.17 -11.25 28.76
N VAL A 52 -8.20 -11.95 27.62
CA VAL A 52 -7.68 -11.35 26.39
C VAL A 52 -8.54 -11.69 25.18
N PRO A 53 -9.43 -10.77 24.75
CA PRO A 53 -10.36 -11.05 23.65
C PRO A 53 -9.71 -11.21 22.26
N HIS A 54 -8.38 -11.01 22.12
CA HIS A 54 -7.74 -10.91 20.81
C HIS A 54 -6.30 -11.45 20.70
N LYS A 55 -5.78 -12.17 21.70
CA LYS A 55 -4.46 -12.81 21.53
C LYS A 55 -4.67 -14.16 20.86
N LEU A 56 -3.99 -14.35 19.72
CA LEU A 56 -3.93 -15.63 19.01
C LEU A 56 -3.41 -16.75 19.91
N VAL A 57 -2.61 -16.41 20.92
CA VAL A 57 -1.86 -17.35 21.74
C VAL A 57 -2.25 -17.25 23.21
N CYS A 58 -2.56 -18.37 23.85
CA CYS A 58 -2.80 -18.39 25.31
C CYS A 58 -1.51 -18.05 26.06
N PRO A 59 -1.54 -17.12 27.02
CA PRO A 59 -0.36 -16.73 27.78
C PRO A 59 0.20 -17.86 28.64
N THR A 60 -0.58 -18.93 28.89
CA THR A 60 -0.19 -20.03 29.76
C THR A 60 0.33 -21.25 29.01
N CYS A 61 -0.38 -21.70 27.97
CA CYS A 61 0.03 -22.88 27.21
C CYS A 61 0.74 -22.55 25.90
N THR A 62 0.85 -21.27 25.53
CA THR A 62 1.49 -20.80 24.28
C THR A 62 0.93 -21.40 22.98
N GLU A 63 -0.15 -22.16 23.07
CA GLU A 63 -0.89 -22.68 21.93
C GLU A 63 -1.80 -21.62 21.32
N GLU A 64 -2.01 -21.73 20.00
CA GLU A 64 -2.97 -20.89 19.30
C GLU A 64 -4.40 -21.26 19.71
N CYS A 65 -4.99 -20.52 20.65
CA CYS A 65 -6.40 -20.70 21.04
C CYS A 65 -7.36 -19.89 20.13
N ALA A 66 -6.88 -19.39 18.98
CA ALA A 66 -7.72 -18.69 18.03
C ALA A 66 -8.51 -19.71 17.21
N ASP A 67 -9.72 -20.00 17.69
CA ASP A 67 -10.74 -20.75 16.98
C ASP A 67 -10.78 -20.36 15.48
N PRO A 68 -10.46 -21.30 14.56
CA PRO A 68 -10.49 -21.07 13.13
C PRO A 68 -11.84 -20.52 12.65
N GLU A 69 -12.93 -20.94 13.29
CA GLU A 69 -14.28 -20.47 13.02
C GLU A 69 -14.42 -18.99 13.40
N PHE A 70 -13.87 -18.58 14.55
CA PHE A 70 -13.84 -17.17 14.95
C PHE A 70 -13.01 -16.30 13.99
N GLN A 71 -11.87 -16.79 13.50
CA GLN A 71 -11.08 -16.05 12.52
C GLN A 71 -11.79 -15.93 11.17
N ALA A 72 -12.43 -17.00 10.71
CA ALA A 72 -13.27 -16.99 9.52
C ALA A 72 -14.42 -15.99 9.66
N ASN A 73 -15.10 -15.99 10.81
CA ASN A 73 -16.18 -15.06 11.14
C ASN A 73 -15.71 -13.60 11.15
N ILE A 74 -14.51 -13.29 11.67
CA ILE A 74 -13.93 -11.94 11.59
C ILE A 74 -13.67 -11.55 10.13
N LYS A 75 -13.06 -12.44 9.34
CA LYS A 75 -12.77 -12.17 7.92
C LYS A 75 -14.07 -11.92 7.14
N GLN A 76 -15.09 -12.73 7.38
CA GLN A 76 -16.41 -12.58 6.77
C GLN A 76 -17.07 -11.26 7.18
N ALA A 77 -17.10 -10.93 8.48
CA ALA A 77 -17.64 -9.67 8.96
C ALA A 77 -16.92 -8.45 8.36
N GLN A 78 -15.60 -8.52 8.17
CA GLN A 78 -14.83 -7.46 7.50
C GLN A 78 -15.15 -7.34 6.01
N LEU A 79 -15.40 -8.46 5.32
CA LEU A 79 -15.82 -8.47 3.92
C LEU A 79 -17.22 -7.88 3.76
N GLU A 80 -18.15 -8.25 4.64
CA GLU A 80 -19.50 -7.69 4.68
C GLU A 80 -19.48 -6.19 4.97
N GLN A 81 -18.69 -5.76 5.96
CA GLN A 81 -18.53 -4.32 6.26
C GLN A 81 -17.95 -3.56 5.07
N LYS A 82 -16.98 -4.14 4.37
CA LYS A 82 -16.41 -3.55 3.15
C LYS A 82 -17.46 -3.45 2.04
N LYS A 83 -18.27 -4.49 1.84
CA LYS A 83 -19.35 -4.51 0.85
C LYS A 83 -20.37 -3.40 1.15
N ARG A 84 -20.90 -3.37 2.38
CA ARG A 84 -21.84 -2.33 2.84
C ARG A 84 -21.31 -0.92 2.60
N TYR A 85 -20.06 -0.64 2.99
CA TYR A 85 -19.44 0.66 2.74
C TYR A 85 -19.36 1.02 1.24
N LEU A 86 -19.03 0.06 0.37
CA LEU A 86 -18.94 0.32 -1.06
C LEU A 86 -20.31 0.53 -1.71
N ASP A 87 -21.33 -0.16 -1.21
CA ASP A 87 -22.72 0.00 -1.67
C ASP A 87 -23.25 1.38 -1.24
N GLU A 88 -23.11 1.76 0.03
CA GLU A 88 -23.45 3.10 0.54
C GLU A 88 -22.73 4.21 -0.22
N ALA A 89 -21.43 4.03 -0.48
CA ALA A 89 -20.63 4.98 -1.23
C ALA A 89 -21.09 5.14 -2.69
N GLN A 90 -21.56 4.06 -3.32
CA GLN A 90 -22.10 4.09 -4.67
C GLN A 90 -23.48 4.73 -4.71
N THR A 91 -24.37 4.39 -3.77
CA THR A 91 -25.68 5.04 -3.63
C THR A 91 -25.53 6.55 -3.48
N PHE A 92 -24.63 7.00 -2.59
CA PHE A 92 -24.31 8.42 -2.43
C PHE A 92 -23.90 9.09 -3.76
N ALA A 93 -23.04 8.44 -4.55
CA ALA A 93 -22.60 8.99 -5.83
C ALA A 93 -23.70 8.98 -6.89
N GLY A 94 -24.59 7.98 -6.87
CA GLY A 94 -25.78 7.92 -7.73
C GLY A 94 -26.77 9.03 -7.43
N ASP A 95 -27.03 9.31 -6.15
CA ASP A 95 -27.92 10.40 -5.74
C ASP A 95 -27.32 11.77 -6.07
N LEU A 96 -26.01 11.92 -5.89
CA LEU A 96 -25.27 13.12 -6.32
C LEU A 96 -25.36 13.32 -7.84
N ALA A 97 -25.26 12.26 -8.63
CA ALA A 97 -25.37 12.32 -10.09
C ALA A 97 -26.76 12.76 -10.56
N LYS A 98 -27.82 12.28 -9.90
CA LYS A 98 -29.19 12.75 -10.13
C LYS A 98 -29.34 14.22 -9.77
N SER A 99 -28.85 14.62 -8.58
CA SER A 99 -28.94 15.99 -8.07
C SER A 99 -28.23 17.02 -8.96
N ILE A 100 -27.10 16.65 -9.58
CA ILE A 100 -26.32 17.53 -10.47
C ILE A 100 -26.71 17.36 -11.95
N ASN A 101 -27.60 16.41 -12.26
CA ASN A 101 -27.94 16.01 -13.62
C ASN A 101 -26.69 15.69 -14.47
N ASN A 102 -25.74 14.95 -13.89
CA ASN A 102 -24.51 14.55 -14.58
C ASN A 102 -24.11 13.09 -14.22
N PRO A 103 -24.20 12.13 -15.16
CA PRO A 103 -23.89 10.73 -14.88
C PRO A 103 -22.40 10.50 -14.56
N GLY A 104 -21.51 11.42 -14.95
CA GLY A 104 -20.11 11.37 -14.57
C GLY A 104 -19.87 11.43 -13.06
N ALA A 105 -20.83 11.96 -12.29
CA ALA A 105 -20.73 12.09 -10.85
C ALA A 105 -20.87 10.76 -10.09
N GLU A 106 -21.36 9.70 -10.73
CA GLU A 106 -21.38 8.34 -10.15
C GLU A 106 -19.98 7.85 -9.77
N ARG A 107 -18.93 8.45 -10.35
CA ARG A 107 -17.55 8.12 -10.03
C ARG A 107 -17.05 8.80 -8.76
N LEU A 108 -17.76 9.81 -8.26
CA LEU A 108 -17.36 10.68 -7.15
C LEU A 108 -17.62 10.05 -5.77
N TYR A 109 -17.03 8.87 -5.55
CA TYR A 109 -16.94 8.24 -4.24
C TYR A 109 -15.55 7.68 -3.97
N CYS A 110 -15.21 7.52 -2.69
CA CYS A 110 -13.96 6.93 -2.27
C CYS A 110 -14.06 5.39 -2.14
N PRO A 111 -13.32 4.60 -2.93
CA PRO A 111 -13.36 3.13 -2.84
C PRO A 111 -12.40 2.56 -1.78
N ALA A 112 -11.66 3.41 -1.07
CA ALA A 112 -10.64 2.94 -0.14
C ALA A 112 -11.27 2.41 1.14
N PHE A 113 -10.98 1.14 1.44
CA PHE A 113 -11.33 0.47 2.70
C PHE A 113 -10.05 -0.09 3.32
N ARG A 114 -9.81 0.20 4.60
CA ARG A 114 -8.62 -0.26 5.33
C ARG A 114 -9.04 -0.97 6.60
N THR A 115 -8.91 -2.29 6.64
CA THR A 115 -9.05 -3.04 7.89
C THR A 115 -7.94 -2.65 8.87
N PRO A 116 -8.23 -2.40 10.17
CA PRO A 116 -9.53 -2.45 10.84
C PRO A 116 -10.27 -1.10 10.92
N HIS A 117 -9.73 -0.06 10.30
CA HIS A 117 -10.22 1.32 10.37
C HIS A 117 -11.49 1.61 9.53
N GLY A 118 -11.94 0.66 8.72
CA GLY A 118 -13.15 0.77 7.90
C GLY A 118 -12.97 1.56 6.61
N GLY A 119 -14.08 2.10 6.11
CA GLY A 119 -14.14 2.92 4.90
C GLY A 119 -13.51 4.30 5.07
N CYS A 120 -12.77 4.76 4.07
CA CYS A 120 -12.05 6.04 4.14
C CYS A 120 -13.00 7.25 4.05
N GLY A 121 -13.95 7.22 3.11
CA GLY A 121 -14.97 8.26 2.93
C GLY A 121 -14.44 9.67 2.60
N CYS A 122 -13.16 9.84 2.26
CA CYS A 122 -12.57 11.18 2.10
C CYS A 122 -13.25 12.03 1.00
N MET A 123 -13.68 11.40 -0.10
CA MET A 123 -14.34 12.11 -1.19
C MET A 123 -15.74 12.56 -0.79
N GLN A 124 -16.50 11.69 -0.12
CA GLN A 124 -17.82 12.02 0.41
C GLN A 124 -17.72 13.14 1.46
N LYS A 125 -16.72 13.07 2.37
CA LYS A 125 -16.45 14.13 3.34
C LYS A 125 -16.10 15.47 2.70
N TYR A 126 -15.31 15.44 1.62
CA TYR A 126 -14.99 16.65 0.86
C TYR A 126 -16.23 17.24 0.18
N LEU A 127 -17.06 16.38 -0.43
CA LEU A 127 -18.28 16.80 -1.12
C LEU A 127 -19.29 17.40 -0.17
N VAL A 128 -19.58 16.73 0.96
CA VAL A 128 -20.48 17.23 2.02
C VAL A 128 -19.90 18.48 2.68
N GLY A 129 -18.62 18.45 3.06
CA GLY A 129 -17.88 19.56 3.70
C GLY A 129 -18.61 20.27 4.84
N THR A 130 -18.24 21.53 5.10
CA THR A 130 -18.80 22.36 6.18
C THR A 130 -19.85 23.37 5.71
N ASP A 131 -19.76 23.76 4.43
CA ASP A 131 -20.62 24.77 3.83
C ASP A 131 -21.55 24.11 2.80
N ASP A 132 -22.70 24.71 2.52
CA ASP A 132 -23.80 24.16 1.70
C ASP A 132 -23.48 23.97 0.20
N ASP A 133 -22.25 24.19 -0.22
CA ASP A 133 -21.86 24.21 -1.62
C ASP A 133 -21.36 22.85 -2.14
N ILE A 134 -22.19 21.82 -1.96
CA ILE A 134 -21.91 20.46 -2.47
C ILE A 134 -21.81 20.48 -4.00
N HIS A 135 -22.64 21.29 -4.65
CA HIS A 135 -22.70 21.37 -6.11
C HIS A 135 -21.42 21.94 -6.73
N ASN A 136 -20.84 23.04 -6.22
CA ASN A 136 -19.62 23.58 -6.83
C ASN A 136 -18.42 22.66 -6.59
N ARG A 137 -18.30 22.05 -5.40
CA ARG A 137 -17.23 21.06 -5.13
C ARG A 137 -17.33 19.87 -6.07
N ALA A 138 -18.53 19.37 -6.29
CA ALA A 138 -18.77 18.29 -7.24
C ALA A 138 -18.46 18.73 -8.69
N ARG A 139 -18.88 19.92 -9.12
CA ARG A 139 -18.54 20.48 -10.45
C ARG A 139 -17.03 20.59 -10.64
N MET A 140 -16.28 21.07 -9.64
CA MET A 140 -14.82 21.16 -9.69
C MET A 140 -14.19 19.77 -9.90
N LEU A 141 -14.62 18.76 -9.13
CA LEU A 141 -14.13 17.38 -9.32
C LEU A 141 -14.56 16.79 -10.67
N LEU A 142 -15.75 17.11 -11.17
CA LEU A 142 -16.24 16.68 -12.48
C LEU A 142 -15.42 17.26 -13.63
N GLN A 143 -15.06 18.55 -13.57
CA GLN A 143 -14.21 19.19 -14.57
C GLN A 143 -12.86 18.47 -14.66
N LEU A 144 -12.22 18.23 -13.50
CA LEU A 144 -10.97 17.47 -13.45
C LEU A 144 -11.14 16.04 -13.98
N LEU A 145 -12.26 15.40 -13.67
CA LEU A 145 -12.57 14.04 -14.11
C LEU A 145 -12.74 13.96 -15.63
N GLN A 146 -13.48 14.89 -16.22
CA GLN A 146 -13.74 14.95 -17.65
C GLN A 146 -12.44 15.24 -18.42
N GLU A 147 -11.66 16.21 -17.96
CA GLU A 147 -10.40 16.56 -18.60
C GLU A 147 -9.37 15.44 -18.48
N ALA A 148 -9.25 14.81 -17.29
CA ALA A 148 -8.41 13.63 -17.11
C ALA A 148 -8.83 12.49 -18.04
N LYS A 149 -10.14 12.23 -18.20
CA LYS A 149 -10.65 11.19 -19.09
C LYS A 149 -10.28 11.48 -20.55
N ARG A 150 -10.46 12.73 -21.00
CA ARG A 150 -10.12 13.18 -22.35
C ARG A 150 -8.62 13.02 -22.61
N LEU A 151 -7.78 13.53 -21.72
CA LEU A 151 -6.32 13.42 -21.81
C LEU A 151 -5.83 11.97 -21.72
N ALA A 152 -6.46 11.13 -20.90
CA ALA A 152 -6.08 9.72 -20.78
C ALA A 152 -6.33 8.93 -22.09
N GLN A 153 -7.30 9.35 -22.90
CA GLN A 153 -7.58 8.73 -24.20
C GLN A 153 -6.58 9.15 -25.28
N GLN A 154 -5.86 10.27 -25.09
CA GLN A 154 -4.82 10.71 -26.01
C GLN A 154 -3.65 9.72 -25.99
N LYS A 155 -3.29 9.25 -27.19
CA LYS A 155 -2.07 8.46 -27.40
C LYS A 155 -0.88 9.39 -27.60
N CYS A 156 0.31 8.89 -27.29
CA CYS A 156 1.56 9.63 -27.50
C CYS A 156 2.08 9.53 -28.94
N TYR A 157 1.30 8.93 -29.86
CA TYR A 157 1.62 8.76 -31.27
C TYR A 157 0.36 9.03 -32.09
N ASN A 158 0.55 9.49 -33.32
CA ASN A 158 -0.54 9.72 -34.25
C ASN A 158 -1.02 8.39 -34.86
N TRP A 159 -2.33 8.20 -34.94
CA TRP A 159 -2.91 6.96 -35.48
C TRP A 159 -2.72 6.84 -37.00
N SER A 160 -2.62 7.97 -37.72
CA SER A 160 -2.30 7.99 -39.14
C SER A 160 -0.92 7.39 -39.41
N ASP A 161 0.06 7.78 -38.61
CA ASP A 161 1.47 7.40 -38.80
C ASP A 161 1.68 5.93 -38.41
N ALA A 162 0.90 5.42 -37.45
CA ALA A 162 0.92 4.01 -37.05
C ALA A 162 0.27 3.06 -38.07
N LYS A 163 -0.61 3.54 -38.97
CA LYS A 163 -1.29 2.72 -39.98
C LYS A 163 -0.52 2.59 -41.30
N CYS A 164 0.42 3.50 -41.59
CA CYS A 164 1.16 3.54 -42.85
C CYS A 164 2.21 2.42 -43.03
N HIS A 165 2.46 1.59 -42.01
CA HIS A 165 3.38 0.46 -42.12
C HIS A 165 2.64 -0.87 -41.95
N ARG A 166 1.84 -1.23 -42.95
CA ARG A 166 1.33 -2.60 -43.16
C ARG A 166 2.52 -3.51 -43.51
N GLY A 167 3.27 -3.95 -42.50
CA GLY A 167 4.36 -4.92 -42.71
C GLY A 167 5.31 -5.07 -41.52
N MET A 168 5.46 -4.05 -40.68
CA MET A 168 6.29 -4.13 -39.47
C MET A 168 5.56 -3.49 -38.31
N HIS A 169 5.12 -4.31 -37.36
CA HIS A 169 4.56 -3.91 -36.07
C HIS A 169 5.57 -3.07 -35.28
N SER A 170 5.64 -1.75 -35.51
CA SER A 170 6.61 -0.87 -34.86
C SER A 170 5.99 0.12 -33.87
N VAL A 171 4.79 -0.13 -33.36
CA VAL A 171 4.46 0.36 -32.01
C VAL A 171 5.17 -0.57 -31.02
N GLY A 172 6.47 -0.32 -30.82
CA GLY A 172 7.34 -1.16 -29.99
C GLY A 172 6.72 -1.46 -28.62
N LEU A 173 7.04 -2.65 -28.08
CA LEU A 173 6.68 -3.14 -26.74
C LEU A 173 6.99 -2.09 -25.65
N GLY A 174 6.05 -1.17 -25.42
CA GLY A 174 6.19 -0.04 -24.50
C GLY A 174 5.44 1.21 -24.92
N ASN A 175 5.43 1.56 -26.21
CA ASN A 175 4.83 2.80 -26.72
C ASN A 175 3.30 2.77 -26.71
N GLY A 176 2.67 1.60 -26.93
CA GLY A 176 1.21 1.46 -26.85
C GLY A 176 0.63 1.75 -25.44
N GLN A 177 1.49 1.66 -24.40
CA GLN A 177 1.15 1.92 -23.00
C GLN A 177 1.58 3.30 -22.51
N LYS A 178 2.34 4.06 -23.30
CA LYS A 178 2.79 5.42 -22.95
C LYS A 178 1.61 6.38 -23.05
N ARG A 179 1.47 7.24 -22.04
CA ARG A 179 0.44 8.30 -22.01
C ARG A 179 0.99 9.54 -22.71
N SER A 180 0.09 10.41 -23.18
CA SER A 180 0.50 11.71 -23.73
C SER A 180 1.22 12.56 -22.68
N SER A 181 2.14 13.41 -23.13
CA SER A 181 2.85 14.34 -22.23
C SER A 181 1.89 15.31 -21.54
N SER A 182 0.80 15.69 -22.22
CA SER A 182 -0.28 16.52 -21.67
C SER A 182 -0.95 15.84 -20.47
N PHE A 183 -1.31 14.56 -20.57
CA PHE A 183 -1.86 13.81 -19.45
C PHE A 183 -0.88 13.71 -18.28
N GLU A 184 0.42 13.58 -18.56
CA GLU A 184 1.44 13.50 -17.52
C GLU A 184 1.58 14.78 -16.72
N LEU A 185 1.68 15.92 -17.40
CA LEU A 185 1.72 17.24 -16.78
C LEU A 185 0.44 17.51 -15.98
N PHE A 186 -0.72 17.18 -16.56
CA PHE A 186 -2.00 17.37 -15.91
C PHE A 186 -2.11 16.60 -14.59
N VAL A 187 -1.70 15.33 -14.56
CA VAL A 187 -1.69 14.54 -13.31
C VAL A 187 -0.68 15.09 -12.31
N ALA A 188 0.51 15.53 -12.76
CA ALA A 188 1.53 16.08 -11.89
C ALA A 188 1.08 17.38 -11.19
N GLU A 189 0.36 18.23 -11.91
CA GLU A 189 -0.17 19.51 -11.43
C GLU A 189 -1.33 19.32 -10.43
N HIS A 190 -2.32 18.50 -10.77
CA HIS A 190 -3.57 18.40 -10.01
C HIS A 190 -3.50 17.39 -8.86
N ARG A 191 -2.59 16.41 -8.91
CA ARG A 191 -2.46 15.43 -7.83
C ARG A 191 -2.13 16.08 -6.48
N PRO A 192 -1.12 16.96 -6.33
CA PRO A 192 -0.85 17.65 -5.07
C PRO A 192 -2.06 18.45 -4.55
N GLN A 193 -2.80 19.13 -5.43
CA GLN A 193 -3.98 19.89 -5.06
C GLN A 193 -5.06 18.98 -4.44
N LEU A 194 -5.39 17.87 -5.10
CA LEU A 194 -6.35 16.89 -4.55
C LEU A 194 -5.87 16.26 -3.22
N ARG A 195 -4.55 16.12 -3.03
CA ARG A 195 -3.97 15.66 -1.77
C ARG A 195 -4.09 16.70 -0.66
N ASN A 196 -3.99 17.99 -0.99
CA ASN A 196 -4.21 19.10 -0.06
C ASN A 196 -5.69 19.16 0.40
N LEU A 197 -6.63 18.76 -0.47
CA LEU A 197 -8.04 18.55 -0.14
C LEU A 197 -8.31 17.28 0.70
N GLN A 198 -7.28 16.64 1.24
CA GLN A 198 -7.38 15.42 2.06
C GLN A 198 -7.97 14.20 1.35
N LEU A 199 -7.97 14.19 0.01
CA LEU A 199 -8.38 13.01 -0.75
C LEU A 199 -7.30 11.93 -0.69
N CYS A 200 -7.69 10.71 -0.35
CA CYS A 200 -6.79 9.56 -0.37
C CYS A 200 -6.30 9.28 -1.80
N GLU A 201 -5.15 8.62 -1.94
CA GLU A 201 -4.58 8.27 -3.25
C GLU A 201 -5.56 7.54 -4.17
N ARG A 202 -6.41 6.65 -3.62
CA ARG A 202 -7.43 5.94 -4.41
C ARG A 202 -8.54 6.86 -4.93
N ALA A 203 -8.91 7.87 -4.15
CA ALA A 203 -9.87 8.90 -4.57
C ALA A 203 -9.26 9.77 -5.67
N THR A 204 -8.01 10.22 -5.49
CA THR A 204 -7.26 10.99 -6.49
C THR A 204 -7.11 10.23 -7.81
N GLN A 205 -6.79 8.92 -7.77
CA GLN A 205 -6.72 8.06 -8.95
C GLN A 205 -8.04 7.97 -9.72
N ARG A 206 -9.18 7.96 -9.01
CA ARG A 206 -10.50 7.91 -9.66
C ARG A 206 -10.82 9.19 -10.41
N VAL A 207 -10.48 10.34 -9.84
CA VAL A 207 -10.68 11.66 -10.47
C VAL A 207 -9.73 11.81 -11.65
N LEU A 208 -8.43 11.54 -11.46
CA LEU A 208 -7.40 11.83 -12.46
C LEU A 208 -7.09 10.66 -13.43
N PHE A 209 -7.83 9.54 -13.37
CA PHE A 209 -7.69 8.38 -14.26
C PHE A 209 -6.29 7.75 -14.39
N TYR A 210 -5.40 7.96 -13.42
CA TYR A 210 -4.08 7.31 -13.42
C TYR A 210 -4.06 6.05 -12.55
N SER A 211 -3.07 5.19 -12.78
CA SER A 211 -2.84 3.97 -12.01
C SER A 211 -1.58 4.07 -11.13
N ASN A 212 -1.43 3.19 -10.15
CA ASN A 212 -0.17 3.11 -9.38
C ASN A 212 1.05 2.90 -10.29
N ASN A 213 0.90 2.15 -11.39
CA ASN A 213 1.98 1.90 -12.33
C ASN A 213 2.40 3.19 -13.04
N PHE A 214 1.45 4.07 -13.36
CA PHE A 214 1.75 5.38 -13.97
C PHE A 214 2.66 6.24 -13.07
N LEU A 215 2.53 6.16 -11.75
CA LEU A 215 3.35 6.95 -10.81
C LEU A 215 4.77 6.39 -10.63
N HIS A 216 4.95 5.08 -10.75
CA HIS A 216 6.17 4.39 -10.30
C HIS A 216 6.97 3.72 -11.41
N ARG A 217 6.38 3.49 -12.59
CA ARG A 217 7.05 2.79 -13.67
C ARG A 217 7.96 3.75 -14.42
N VAL A 218 9.25 3.46 -14.42
CA VAL A 218 10.20 4.02 -15.38
C VAL A 218 9.97 3.28 -16.71
N LEU A 219 9.72 4.03 -17.78
CA LEU A 219 9.62 3.43 -19.11
C LEU A 219 11.03 3.11 -19.60
N LYS A 220 11.25 1.88 -20.10
CA LYS A 220 12.53 1.49 -20.70
C LYS A 220 12.94 2.42 -21.86
N THR A 221 11.95 2.96 -22.55
CA THR A 221 12.10 3.89 -23.67
C THR A 221 12.46 5.32 -23.24
N GLU A 222 12.41 5.66 -21.94
CA GLU A 222 12.74 6.99 -21.43
C GLU A 222 13.58 6.88 -20.15
N PRO A 223 14.83 6.39 -20.23
CA PRO A 223 15.70 6.21 -19.05
C PRO A 223 15.96 7.53 -18.31
N ASN A 224 15.95 8.65 -19.03
CA ASN A 224 16.23 9.99 -18.48
C ASN A 224 15.07 10.58 -17.66
N LYS A 225 13.84 10.06 -17.78
CA LYS A 225 12.66 10.65 -17.10
C LYS A 225 12.41 10.13 -15.67
N GLY A 226 13.24 9.20 -15.16
CA GLY A 226 13.17 8.73 -13.78
C GLY A 226 11.78 8.22 -13.35
N GLN A 227 11.57 8.06 -12.04
CA GLN A 227 10.25 7.79 -11.48
C GLN A 227 9.51 9.10 -11.22
N ARG A 228 8.24 9.19 -11.61
CA ARG A 228 7.39 10.39 -11.40
C ARG A 228 7.13 10.67 -9.92
N ILE A 229 7.24 9.64 -9.09
CA ILE A 229 7.31 9.75 -7.63
C ILE A 229 8.56 9.02 -7.16
N LYS A 230 9.38 9.68 -6.34
CA LYS A 230 10.49 9.02 -5.63
C LYS A 230 9.93 7.89 -4.78
N ARG A 231 10.20 6.63 -5.13
CA ARG A 231 9.92 5.50 -4.23
C ARG A 231 10.81 5.63 -3.01
N THR A 232 10.19 5.56 -1.82
CA THR A 232 10.92 5.23 -0.60
C THR A 232 11.35 3.76 -0.71
N LYS A 233 12.52 3.51 -1.30
CA LYS A 233 13.12 2.18 -1.32
C LYS A 233 13.34 1.72 0.14
N GLY A 234 13.19 0.42 0.40
CA GLY A 234 13.49 -0.15 1.70
C GLY A 234 14.97 0.02 2.05
N LYS A 235 15.33 -0.05 3.34
CA LYS A 235 16.70 0.19 3.81
C LYS A 235 17.75 -0.70 3.11
N ALA A 236 17.40 -1.95 2.82
CA ALA A 236 18.23 -2.88 2.03
C ALA A 236 18.55 -2.34 0.63
N ALA A 237 17.54 -1.93 -0.12
CA ALA A 237 17.69 -1.45 -1.49
C ALA A 237 18.36 -0.07 -1.60
N LEU A 238 18.62 0.60 -0.46
CA LEU A 238 19.38 1.84 -0.36
C LEU A 238 20.82 1.61 0.14
N GLY A 239 21.21 0.37 0.43
CA GLY A 239 22.51 0.07 1.05
C GLY A 239 22.63 0.61 2.49
N LEU A 240 21.51 0.99 3.12
CA LEU A 240 21.47 1.57 4.46
C LEU A 240 21.37 0.51 5.57
N LEU A 241 21.69 -0.74 5.26
CA LEU A 241 21.80 -1.78 6.28
C LEU A 241 23.10 -1.58 7.02
N ARG A 242 23.01 -1.71 8.34
CA ARG A 242 24.21 -1.67 9.18
C ARG A 242 25.03 -2.94 8.98
N PRO A 243 26.36 -2.85 9.12
CA PRO A 243 27.23 -4.02 9.28
C PRO A 243 26.68 -4.99 10.36
N LEU A 244 26.91 -6.29 10.20
CA LEU A 244 26.38 -7.27 11.16
C LEU A 244 27.04 -7.16 12.53
N GLU A 245 28.30 -6.76 12.54
CA GLU A 245 29.14 -6.51 13.71
C GLU A 245 28.47 -5.46 14.61
N ASP A 246 27.92 -4.41 13.99
CA ASP A 246 27.20 -3.34 14.69
C ASP A 246 25.85 -3.80 15.27
N LEU A 247 25.24 -4.86 14.73
CA LEU A 247 23.94 -5.34 15.20
C LEU A 247 24.04 -5.95 16.60
N ALA A 248 25.12 -6.67 16.89
CA ALA A 248 25.32 -7.32 18.19
C ALA A 248 25.33 -6.30 19.35
N SER A 249 25.83 -5.09 19.09
CA SER A 249 25.89 -4.00 20.09
C SER A 249 24.53 -3.35 20.42
N LYS A 250 23.48 -3.63 19.65
CA LYS A 250 22.18 -2.94 19.79
C LYS A 250 21.15 -3.82 20.47
N SER A 251 20.28 -3.20 21.28
CA SER A 251 19.12 -3.87 21.84
C SER A 251 17.90 -3.77 20.89
N CYS A 252 17.30 -4.92 20.59
CA CYS A 252 16.12 -5.00 19.72
C CYS A 252 14.82 -5.25 20.49
N CYS A 253 14.82 -6.18 21.45
CA CYS A 253 13.67 -6.55 22.29
C CYS A 253 14.18 -7.14 23.62
N ARG A 254 13.26 -7.53 24.51
CA ARG A 254 13.58 -8.18 25.81
C ARG A 254 14.34 -9.50 25.67
N GLN A 255 14.19 -10.19 24.52
CA GLN A 255 14.88 -11.45 24.24
C GLN A 255 16.25 -11.25 23.59
N HIS A 256 16.66 -9.99 23.36
CA HIS A 256 17.96 -9.66 22.77
C HIS A 256 18.28 -10.47 21.50
N CYS A 257 17.33 -10.58 20.54
CA CYS A 257 17.54 -11.34 19.29
C CYS A 257 18.82 -10.95 18.52
N THR A 258 19.37 -9.76 18.78
CA THR A 258 20.67 -9.34 18.24
C THR A 258 21.84 -10.19 18.71
N SER A 259 21.72 -10.94 19.80
CA SER A 259 22.73 -11.91 20.23
C SER A 259 22.94 -13.02 19.20
N LEU A 260 21.96 -13.29 18.32
CA LEU A 260 22.12 -14.22 17.20
C LEU A 260 23.19 -13.74 16.21
N ALA A 261 23.34 -12.43 16.01
CA ALA A 261 24.41 -11.90 15.15
C ALA A 261 25.80 -12.19 15.73
N LEU A 262 25.93 -12.24 17.06
CA LEU A 262 27.18 -12.57 17.74
C LEU A 262 27.44 -14.09 17.76
N ARG A 263 26.42 -14.88 18.12
CA ARG A 263 26.56 -16.34 18.30
C ARG A 263 26.54 -17.12 16.99
N PHE A 264 25.76 -16.64 16.02
CA PHE A 264 25.51 -17.30 14.74
C PHE A 264 25.69 -16.33 13.57
N GLY A 265 26.80 -15.59 13.58
CA GLY A 265 27.09 -14.56 12.55
C GLY A 265 26.98 -15.09 11.12
N MET A 266 27.50 -16.30 10.86
CA MET A 266 27.38 -16.98 9.56
C MET A 266 25.92 -17.17 9.12
N LEU A 267 25.04 -17.64 10.01
CA LEU A 267 23.62 -17.83 9.70
C LEU A 267 22.93 -16.50 9.41
N VAL A 268 23.21 -15.47 10.20
CA VAL A 268 22.64 -14.14 10.01
C VAL A 268 23.12 -13.50 8.71
N GLN A 269 24.38 -13.74 8.32
CA GLN A 269 24.93 -13.33 7.04
C GLN A 269 24.25 -14.07 5.88
N GLN A 270 24.09 -15.40 5.97
CA GLN A 270 23.35 -16.19 4.98
C GLN A 270 21.91 -15.71 4.82
N TRP A 271 21.19 -15.40 5.92
CA TRP A 271 19.86 -14.79 5.84
C TRP A 271 19.88 -13.46 5.11
N ARG A 272 20.85 -12.59 5.43
CA ARG A 272 21.00 -11.30 4.77
C ARG A 272 21.24 -11.47 3.27
N ASP A 273 22.15 -12.35 2.87
CA ASP A 273 22.51 -12.56 1.47
C ASP A 273 21.35 -13.19 0.68
N ARG A 274 20.76 -14.27 1.21
CA ARG A 274 19.59 -14.92 0.60
C ARG A 274 18.41 -13.96 0.48
N SER A 275 18.22 -13.07 1.45
CA SER A 275 17.15 -12.08 1.38
C SER A 275 17.30 -11.07 0.24
N GLN A 276 18.50 -10.94 -0.33
CA GLN A 276 18.79 -10.06 -1.48
C GLN A 276 18.67 -10.76 -2.83
N MET A 277 18.68 -12.10 -2.88
CA MET A 277 18.67 -12.87 -4.14
C MET A 277 17.36 -12.74 -4.93
N GLY A 278 16.23 -12.46 -4.28
CA GLY A 278 14.95 -12.25 -4.94
C GLY A 278 13.76 -12.40 -4.01
N GLN A 279 12.57 -11.98 -4.46
CA GLN A 279 11.38 -11.89 -3.62
C GLN A 279 10.96 -13.23 -2.99
N THR A 280 11.08 -14.33 -3.75
CA THR A 280 10.78 -15.69 -3.29
C THR A 280 11.70 -16.06 -2.12
N GLU A 281 13.00 -15.84 -2.30
CA GLU A 281 14.00 -16.20 -1.31
C GLU A 281 13.95 -15.28 -0.08
N THR A 282 13.70 -13.98 -0.27
CA THR A 282 13.39 -13.06 0.83
C THR A 282 12.24 -13.60 1.68
N ARG A 283 11.16 -14.11 1.07
CA ARG A 283 10.02 -14.63 1.83
C ARG A 283 10.38 -15.90 2.61
N ARG A 284 11.17 -16.80 2.03
CA ARG A 284 11.67 -18.00 2.71
C ARG A 284 12.54 -17.65 3.91
N VAL A 285 13.48 -16.71 3.74
CA VAL A 285 14.30 -16.20 4.85
C VAL A 285 13.43 -15.59 5.94
N LEU A 286 12.44 -14.76 5.58
CA LEU A 286 11.51 -14.20 6.55
C LEU A 286 10.76 -15.30 7.30
N ALA A 287 10.30 -16.35 6.61
CA ALA A 287 9.61 -17.47 7.25
C ALA A 287 10.53 -18.30 8.16
N GLU A 288 11.78 -18.50 7.75
CA GLU A 288 12.81 -19.16 8.55
C GLU A 288 13.11 -18.37 9.82
N MET A 289 13.33 -17.05 9.72
CA MET A 289 13.54 -16.17 10.88
C MET A 289 12.32 -16.08 11.80
N LEU A 290 11.11 -16.27 11.26
CA LEU A 290 9.85 -16.31 12.00
C LEU A 290 9.53 -17.70 12.56
N THR A 291 10.28 -18.74 12.20
CA THR A 291 10.14 -20.05 12.84
C THR A 291 10.84 -20.00 14.21
N PRO A 292 10.19 -20.40 15.30
CA PRO A 292 10.85 -20.56 16.59
C PRO A 292 11.96 -21.61 16.49
N CYS A 293 13.19 -21.29 16.91
CA CYS A 293 14.21 -22.30 17.19
C CYS A 293 14.16 -22.63 18.69
N ALA A 294 13.67 -23.83 19.03
CA ALA A 294 13.64 -24.40 20.38
C ALA A 294 12.89 -23.57 21.45
N ALA A 295 11.64 -23.96 21.74
CA ALA A 295 10.79 -23.60 22.90
C ALA A 295 10.65 -22.10 23.28
N THR A 296 11.31 -21.19 22.57
CA THR A 296 11.38 -19.76 22.87
C THR A 296 11.07 -18.96 21.62
N ALA A 297 10.51 -17.76 21.85
CA ALA A 297 9.76 -17.04 20.83
C ALA A 297 10.55 -16.70 19.56
N THR A 298 9.79 -16.49 18.49
CA THR A 298 10.28 -16.04 17.17
C THR A 298 11.10 -14.77 17.25
N ASN A 299 12.02 -14.58 16.29
CA ASN A 299 12.76 -13.32 16.16
C ASN A 299 11.85 -12.10 16.11
N CYS A 300 12.21 -11.04 16.83
CA CYS A 300 11.41 -9.82 16.80
C CYS A 300 11.50 -9.12 15.43
N TYR A 301 10.42 -8.47 15.00
CA TYR A 301 10.35 -7.82 13.68
C TYR A 301 11.42 -6.73 13.50
N LYS A 302 11.87 -6.10 14.60
CA LYS A 302 12.95 -5.11 14.56
C LYS A 302 14.27 -5.74 14.14
N PHE A 303 14.61 -6.90 14.69
CA PHE A 303 15.81 -7.65 14.32
C PHE A 303 15.71 -8.15 12.87
N ILE A 304 14.58 -8.77 12.51
CA ILE A 304 14.33 -9.23 11.12
C ILE A 304 14.50 -8.08 10.12
N SER A 305 13.96 -6.89 10.43
CA SER A 305 14.10 -5.70 9.60
C SER A 305 15.54 -5.19 9.50
N TRP A 306 16.35 -5.35 10.55
CA TRP A 306 17.77 -4.99 10.53
C TRP A 306 18.63 -5.95 9.69
N VAL A 307 18.30 -7.24 9.70
CA VAL A 307 19.02 -8.26 8.91
C VAL A 307 18.64 -8.15 7.43
N THR A 308 17.34 -8.13 7.13
CA THR A 308 16.82 -8.27 5.75
C THR A 308 16.46 -6.93 5.08
N GLY A 309 16.34 -5.84 5.85
CA GLY A 309 15.85 -4.55 5.36
C GLY A 309 14.37 -4.54 4.94
N CYS A 310 13.64 -5.62 5.21
CA CYS A 310 12.21 -5.70 4.94
C CYS A 310 11.41 -4.77 5.85
N SER A 311 10.30 -4.25 5.31
CA SER A 311 9.36 -3.45 6.09
C SER A 311 8.58 -4.32 7.07
N PHE A 312 8.15 -3.75 8.21
CA PHE A 312 7.25 -4.42 9.15
C PHE A 312 6.00 -4.98 8.48
N THR A 313 5.47 -4.30 7.45
CA THR A 313 4.29 -4.78 6.71
C THR A 313 4.58 -6.04 5.90
N THR A 314 5.79 -6.18 5.34
CA THR A 314 6.22 -7.38 4.62
C THR A 314 6.38 -8.54 5.60
N ILE A 315 7.06 -8.29 6.73
CA ILE A 315 7.28 -9.29 7.78
C ILE A 315 5.92 -9.78 8.34
N SER A 316 5.00 -8.85 8.63
CA SER A 316 3.65 -9.17 9.12
C SER A 316 2.84 -10.02 8.14
N LYS A 317 3.02 -9.81 6.82
CA LYS A 317 2.33 -10.62 5.81
C LYS A 317 2.84 -12.04 5.77
N VAL A 318 4.16 -12.25 5.85
CA VAL A 318 4.76 -13.59 5.89
C VAL A 318 4.38 -14.29 7.19
N SER A 319 4.45 -13.59 8.32
CA SER A 319 4.02 -14.13 9.62
C SER A 319 2.55 -14.58 9.60
N ARG A 320 1.65 -13.77 9.02
CA ARG A 320 0.25 -14.17 8.86
C ARG A 320 0.10 -15.37 7.93
N GLN A 321 0.82 -15.39 6.82
CA GLN A 321 0.78 -16.52 5.89
C GLN A 321 1.18 -17.81 6.62
N MET A 322 2.29 -17.80 7.36
CA MET A 322 2.73 -18.96 8.12
C MET A 322 1.69 -19.42 9.14
N GLN A 323 1.00 -18.49 9.81
CA GLN A 323 -0.11 -18.83 10.71
C GLN A 323 -1.27 -19.49 9.95
N GLU A 324 -1.61 -18.96 8.76
CA GLU A 324 -2.70 -19.50 7.93
C GLU A 324 -2.37 -20.87 7.32
N THR A 325 -1.09 -21.18 7.09
CA THR A 325 -0.63 -22.43 6.45
C THR A 325 -0.06 -23.45 7.44
N GLY A 326 -0.20 -23.22 8.75
CA GLY A 326 0.35 -24.13 9.77
C GLY A 326 1.88 -24.21 9.79
N GLY A 327 2.57 -23.17 9.33
CA GLY A 327 4.03 -23.09 9.32
C GLY A 327 4.70 -23.34 7.97
N ASP A 328 3.93 -23.48 6.87
CA ASP A 328 4.51 -23.56 5.53
C ASP A 328 5.39 -22.34 5.24
N ARG A 329 6.64 -22.61 4.86
CA ARG A 329 7.68 -21.61 4.60
C ARG A 329 7.72 -21.20 3.14
N ASP A 330 7.11 -21.97 2.25
CA ASP A 330 7.13 -21.63 0.84
C ASP A 330 6.15 -20.49 0.53
N PRO A 331 6.55 -19.52 -0.31
CA PRO A 331 5.66 -18.46 -0.71
C PRO A 331 4.50 -19.03 -1.54
N PRO A 332 3.29 -18.48 -1.41
CA PRO A 332 2.12 -19.02 -2.08
C PRO A 332 2.30 -18.86 -3.58
N GLU A 333 1.84 -19.85 -4.33
CA GLU A 333 1.93 -19.79 -5.79
C GLU A 333 1.27 -18.52 -6.33
N HIS A 334 1.95 -17.87 -7.25
CA HIS A 334 1.46 -16.65 -7.87
C HIS A 334 0.13 -16.93 -8.58
N GLY A 335 -0.93 -16.17 -8.28
CA GLY A 335 -2.29 -16.43 -8.80
C GLY A 335 -2.40 -16.50 -10.33
N LEU A 336 -1.46 -15.88 -11.06
CA LEU A 336 -1.37 -16.05 -12.52
C LEU A 336 -1.03 -17.50 -12.93
N LYS A 337 -0.14 -18.20 -12.21
CA LYS A 337 0.19 -19.61 -12.50
C LYS A 337 -1.02 -20.51 -12.27
N LYS A 338 -1.77 -20.31 -11.18
CA LYS A 338 -3.02 -21.03 -10.93
C LYS A 338 -4.04 -20.84 -12.05
N LEU A 339 -4.16 -19.62 -12.59
CA LEU A 339 -5.07 -19.30 -13.69
C LEU A 339 -4.66 -19.95 -15.03
N PHE A 340 -3.36 -20.14 -15.26
CA PHE A 340 -2.88 -20.87 -16.45
C PHE A 340 -3.03 -22.39 -16.28
N GLN A 341 -2.76 -22.93 -15.10
CA GLN A 341 -2.98 -24.35 -14.79
C GLN A 341 -4.46 -24.72 -14.87
N SER A 342 -5.37 -23.87 -14.37
CA SER A 342 -6.82 -24.11 -14.46
C SER A 342 -7.37 -24.06 -15.88
N LYS A 343 -6.70 -23.35 -16.81
CA LYS A 343 -7.09 -23.29 -18.23
C LYS A 343 -6.55 -24.45 -19.06
N ASN A 344 -5.52 -25.13 -18.57
CA ASN A 344 -4.88 -26.26 -19.26
C ASN A 344 -5.35 -27.63 -18.74
N LEU A 345 -6.30 -27.66 -17.80
CA LEU A 345 -6.96 -28.91 -17.41
C LEU A 345 -7.92 -29.30 -18.55
N PRO A 346 -7.73 -30.47 -19.20
CA PRO A 346 -8.71 -30.97 -20.15
C PRO A 346 -10.04 -31.10 -19.41
N GLN A 347 -11.11 -30.57 -20.01
CA GLN A 347 -12.47 -30.93 -19.60
C GLN A 347 -12.52 -32.45 -19.64
N LYS A 348 -12.57 -33.09 -18.46
CA LYS A 348 -13.02 -34.48 -18.40
C LYS A 348 -14.38 -34.47 -19.05
N GLY A 349 -14.50 -35.14 -20.20
CA GLY A 349 -15.79 -35.41 -20.79
C GLY A 349 -16.62 -36.12 -19.73
N ASP A 350 -17.82 -35.60 -19.50
CA ASP A 350 -18.86 -36.34 -18.80
C ASP A 350 -19.18 -37.55 -19.71
N GLU A 351 -18.77 -38.74 -19.28
CA GLU A 351 -19.29 -40.01 -19.80
C GLU A 351 -20.70 -40.27 -19.27
#